data_AF-A0A0C9UI17-F1
#
_entry.id   AF-A0A0C9UI17-F1
#
_cell.length_a   1.000
_cell.length_b   1.000
_cell.length_c   1.000
_cell.angle_alpha   90.00
_cell.angle_beta   90.00
_cell.angle_gamma   90.00
#
_symmetry.space_group_name_H-M   'P 1'
#
loop_
_entity.id
_entity.type
_entity.pdbx_description
1 polymer ?
#
loop_
_entity_poly.entity_id
_entity_poly.type
_entity_poly.pdbx_seq_one_letter_code
_entity_poly.pdbx_strand_id
1 'polypeptide(L)'
;MDLLPKYFNIANVDYYNVILGTPSLHQFEILLDFKNNCMKLGKLSFPNRGTEHCIYVVQIRILLNKSDIPALREAWQNKYVDIFGDIPLGLPPFREVNHEIKLIDPSKVIRYRTLRCPESLKEQLIDKINQYITARWWWQTSTQQAVPMLCLPK
;
A
#
# COMPACT_ATOMS: atom_id res chain seq x y z
N MET A 1 5.84 7.67 -28.58
CA MET A 1 6.73 7.23 -27.48
C MET A 1 5.89 7.20 -26.23
N ASP A 2 5.30 6.04 -25.97
CA ASP A 2 4.29 5.87 -24.93
C ASP A 2 4.95 5.94 -23.55
N LEU A 3 4.50 6.91 -22.75
CA LEU A 3 4.87 7.03 -21.34
C LEU A 3 4.19 5.87 -20.60
N LEU A 4 4.94 4.79 -20.36
CA LEU A 4 4.53 3.72 -19.45
C LEU A 4 4.05 4.35 -18.13
N PRO A 5 2.84 4.00 -17.64
CA PRO A 5 2.32 4.53 -16.38
C PRO A 5 3.29 4.15 -15.25
N LYS A 6 3.83 5.16 -14.57
CA LYS A 6 4.72 4.96 -13.42
C LYS A 6 3.90 4.40 -12.25
N TYR A 7 4.07 3.12 -12.01
CA TYR A 7 3.38 2.37 -10.96
C TYR A 7 4.10 2.53 -9.62
N PHE A 8 3.42 3.06 -8.62
CA PHE A 8 3.91 3.16 -7.23
C PHE A 8 3.12 2.18 -6.35
N ASN A 9 3.84 1.31 -5.64
CA ASN A 9 3.25 0.49 -4.58
C ASN A 9 3.47 1.19 -3.24
N ILE A 10 2.39 1.63 -2.61
CA ILE A 10 2.41 2.04 -1.20
C ILE A 10 2.26 0.76 -0.39
N ALA A 11 3.33 0.30 0.23
CA ALA A 11 3.24 -0.72 1.28
C ALA A 11 3.92 -0.17 2.53
N ASN A 12 3.25 -0.37 3.68
CA ASN A 12 3.75 -0.05 5.02
C ASN A 12 4.01 1.45 5.29
N VAL A 13 2.92 2.16 5.65
CA VAL A 13 2.90 3.61 5.94
C VAL A 13 3.54 3.95 7.29
N ASP A 14 3.73 2.96 8.17
CA ASP A 14 4.21 3.17 9.54
C ASP A 14 5.74 3.31 9.61
N TYR A 15 6.48 2.80 8.60
CA TYR A 15 7.94 2.78 8.61
C TYR A 15 8.60 3.43 7.39
N TYR A 16 7.88 3.60 6.28
CA TYR A 16 8.45 4.11 5.05
C TYR A 16 7.61 5.23 4.47
N ASN A 17 8.26 6.33 4.06
CA ASN A 17 7.57 7.42 3.39
C ASN A 17 7.20 7.06 1.94
N VAL A 18 8.02 6.26 1.24
CA VAL A 18 7.79 5.79 -0.15
C VAL A 18 8.56 4.48 -0.39
N ILE A 19 7.94 3.51 -1.08
CA ILE A 19 8.63 2.34 -1.65
C ILE A 19 8.70 2.48 -3.17
N LEU A 20 9.91 2.37 -3.72
CA LEU A 20 10.16 2.39 -5.17
C LEU A 20 10.24 0.97 -5.70
N GLY A 21 9.47 0.67 -6.75
CA GLY A 21 9.49 -0.63 -7.41
C GLY A 21 10.73 -0.83 -8.29
N THR A 22 10.92 -2.07 -8.76
CA THR A 22 11.97 -2.42 -9.71
C THR A 22 11.99 -1.60 -11.01
N PRO A 23 10.86 -1.11 -11.57
CA PRO A 23 10.92 -0.23 -12.75
C PRO A 23 11.68 1.08 -12.50
N SER A 24 11.63 1.59 -11.26
CA SER A 24 12.40 2.78 -10.87
C SER A 24 13.90 2.51 -10.87
N LEU A 25 14.35 1.28 -10.55
CA LEU A 25 15.77 0.93 -10.63
C LEU A 25 16.31 1.08 -12.05
N HIS A 26 15.54 0.61 -13.04
CA HIS A 26 15.90 0.77 -14.45
C HIS A 26 15.89 2.24 -14.88
N GLN A 27 14.86 3.01 -14.48
CA GLN A 27 14.74 4.42 -14.85
C GLN A 27 15.87 5.30 -14.30
N PHE A 28 16.38 4.97 -13.11
CA PHE A 28 17.44 5.72 -12.44
C PHE A 28 18.83 5.10 -12.63
N GLU A 29 18.97 4.06 -13.47
CA GLU A 29 20.24 3.34 -13.68
C GLU A 29 20.86 2.83 -12.36
N ILE A 30 20.01 2.33 -11.47
CA ILE A 30 20.44 1.70 -10.21
C ILE A 30 20.81 0.25 -10.47
N LEU A 31 22.04 -0.13 -10.13
CA LEU A 31 22.54 -1.50 -10.19
C LEU A 31 22.92 -1.96 -8.78
N LEU A 32 22.31 -3.04 -8.32
CA LEU A 32 22.65 -3.68 -7.04
C LEU A 32 23.71 -4.76 -7.30
N ASP A 33 24.92 -4.53 -6.81
CA ASP A 33 26.06 -5.44 -6.94
C ASP A 33 26.22 -6.22 -5.62
N PHE A 34 25.58 -7.38 -5.56
CA PHE A 34 25.60 -8.25 -4.38
C PHE A 34 26.98 -8.87 -4.11
N LYS A 35 27.79 -9.05 -5.16
CA LYS A 35 29.14 -9.65 -5.04
C LYS A 35 30.07 -8.72 -4.26
N ASN A 36 30.01 -7.43 -4.56
CA ASN A 36 30.81 -6.41 -3.89
C ASN A 36 30.06 -5.72 -2.74
N ASN A 37 28.86 -6.20 -2.42
CA ASN A 37 27.93 -5.62 -1.44
C ASN A 37 27.81 -4.09 -1.59
N CYS A 38 27.56 -3.62 -2.82
CA CYS A 38 27.47 -2.20 -3.13
C CYS A 38 26.32 -1.89 -4.09
N MET A 39 25.77 -0.69 -3.97
CA MET A 39 24.77 -0.15 -4.90
C MET A 39 25.47 0.83 -5.83
N LYS A 40 25.23 0.72 -7.13
CA LYS A 40 25.69 1.68 -8.14
C LYS A 40 24.50 2.48 -8.64
N LEU A 41 24.70 3.76 -8.87
CA LEU A 41 23.72 4.66 -9.46
C LEU A 41 24.42 5.42 -10.57
N GLY A 42 24.19 5.02 -11.82
CA GLY A 42 24.99 5.47 -12.95
C GLY A 42 26.48 5.23 -12.70
N LYS A 43 27.26 6.32 -12.58
CA LYS A 43 28.72 6.27 -12.33
C LYS A 43 29.13 6.26 -10.85
N LEU A 44 28.20 6.45 -9.92
CA LEU A 44 28.48 6.51 -8.48
C LEU A 44 28.33 5.12 -7.86
N SER A 45 29.23 4.72 -6.97
CA SER A 45 29.18 3.44 -6.23
C SER A 45 29.16 3.67 -4.73
N PHE A 46 28.22 3.03 -4.03
CA PHE A 46 27.98 3.18 -2.60
C PHE A 46 28.11 1.82 -1.89
N PRO A 47 28.97 1.69 -0.86
CA PRO A 47 29.05 0.46 -0.08
C PRO A 47 27.78 0.29 0.75
N ASN A 48 27.25 -0.93 0.79
CA ASN A 48 26.09 -1.27 1.61
C ASN A 48 26.54 -1.44 3.07
N ARG A 49 26.61 -0.33 3.82
CA ARG A 49 26.87 -0.34 5.26
C ARG A 49 25.55 -0.65 5.96
N GLY A 50 25.42 -1.88 6.44
CA GLY A 50 24.24 -2.31 7.18
C GLY A 50 23.91 -1.34 8.31
N THR A 51 22.62 -1.10 8.50
CA THR A 51 21.97 -0.49 9.68
C THR A 51 22.09 1.02 9.92
N GLU A 52 22.83 1.78 9.11
CA GLU A 52 22.66 3.24 9.10
C GLU A 52 21.69 3.63 7.97
N HIS A 53 20.64 4.40 8.31
CA HIS A 53 19.78 5.05 7.34
C HIS A 53 20.62 6.04 6.51
N CYS A 54 21.36 5.55 5.53
CA CYS A 54 22.12 6.39 4.64
C CYS A 54 21.14 7.07 3.68
N ILE A 55 20.82 8.33 3.98
CA ILE A 55 20.17 9.23 3.04
C ILE A 55 21.19 9.55 1.95
N TYR A 56 21.24 8.71 0.91
CA TYR A 56 22.05 8.99 -0.27
C TYR A 56 21.30 9.98 -1.15
N VAL A 57 21.58 11.27 -0.93
CA VAL A 57 21.12 12.32 -1.83
C VAL A 57 21.87 12.15 -3.14
N VAL A 58 21.23 11.51 -4.11
CA VAL A 58 21.59 11.67 -5.51
C VAL A 58 21.50 13.16 -5.76
N GLN A 59 22.62 13.80 -6.04
CA GLN A 59 22.67 15.21 -6.40
C GLN A 59 22.08 15.35 -7.82
N ILE A 60 20.76 15.15 -7.92
CA ILE A 60 19.94 15.79 -8.92
C ILE A 60 20.26 17.28 -8.79
N ARG A 61 20.42 17.99 -9.90
CA ARG A 61 20.85 19.40 -9.97
C ARG A 61 19.92 20.42 -9.27
N ILE A 62 19.12 19.98 -8.32
CA ILE A 62 18.22 20.77 -7.50
C ILE A 62 18.77 20.67 -6.07
N LEU A 63 19.43 21.74 -5.62
CA LEU A 63 19.91 21.90 -4.25
C LEU A 63 18.68 22.05 -3.34
N LEU A 64 18.06 20.93 -2.95
CA LEU A 64 16.91 20.91 -2.06
C LEU A 64 17.39 20.93 -0.61
N ASN A 65 17.00 21.95 0.12
CA ASN A 65 17.28 22.11 1.54
C ASN A 65 16.11 21.61 2.38
N LYS A 66 16.34 21.37 3.69
CA LYS A 66 15.26 20.95 4.61
C LYS A 66 14.10 21.95 4.67
N SER A 67 14.36 23.23 4.37
CA SER A 67 13.37 24.30 4.23
C SER A 67 12.36 24.05 3.12
N ASP A 68 12.72 23.25 2.10
CA ASP A 68 11.90 23.05 0.90
C ASP A 68 10.95 21.86 1.06
N ILE A 69 11.17 21.02 2.09
CA ILE A 69 10.36 19.83 2.38
C ILE A 69 8.87 20.17 2.57
N PRO A 70 8.48 21.20 3.35
CA PRO A 70 7.06 21.56 3.49
C PRO A 70 6.43 21.94 2.16
N ALA A 71 7.12 22.74 1.34
CA ALA A 71 6.62 23.17 0.04
C ALA A 71 6.49 22.00 -0.95
N LEU A 72 7.45 21.08 -0.97
CA LEU A 72 7.37 19.87 -1.80
C LEU A 72 6.26 18.93 -1.35
N ARG A 73 6.07 18.76 -0.03
CA ARG A 73 4.97 17.96 0.52
C ARG A 73 3.63 18.53 0.10
N GLU A 74 3.43 19.82 0.26
CA GLU A 74 2.20 20.51 -0.16
C GLU A 74 1.99 20.37 -1.67
N ALA A 75 3.03 20.59 -2.47
CA ALA A 75 2.95 20.41 -3.92
C ALA A 75 2.57 18.99 -4.33
N TRP A 76 3.09 17.95 -3.66
CA TRP A 76 2.73 16.56 -3.93
C TRP A 76 1.32 16.20 -3.46
N GLN A 77 0.92 16.66 -2.27
CA GLN A 77 -0.43 16.46 -1.76
C GLN A 77 -1.46 17.10 -2.70
N ASN A 78 -1.19 18.33 -3.16
CA ASN A 78 -2.04 19.01 -4.14
C ASN A 78 -2.05 18.30 -5.49
N LYS A 79 -0.91 17.77 -5.93
CA LYS A 79 -0.79 17.07 -7.21
C LYS A 79 -1.53 15.73 -7.24
N TYR A 80 -1.55 15.02 -6.11
CA TYR A 80 -2.14 13.69 -5.97
C TYR A 80 -3.29 13.71 -4.96
N VAL A 81 -4.10 14.76 -5.01
CA VAL A 81 -5.22 14.98 -4.08
C VAL A 81 -6.24 13.82 -4.15
N ASP A 82 -6.32 13.15 -5.29
CA ASP A 82 -7.13 11.95 -5.53
C ASP A 82 -6.66 10.73 -4.72
N ILE A 83 -5.37 10.67 -4.37
CA ILE A 83 -4.76 9.59 -3.57
C ILE A 83 -4.71 9.95 -2.09
N PHE A 84 -4.41 11.21 -1.77
CA PHE A 84 -4.24 11.68 -0.38
C PHE A 84 -5.53 12.21 0.27
N GLY A 85 -6.63 12.27 -0.47
CA GLY A 85 -7.94 12.67 0.04
C GLY A 85 -8.63 11.59 0.89
N ASP A 86 -9.86 11.89 1.30
CA ASP A 86 -10.71 10.92 1.98
C ASP A 86 -10.99 9.72 1.07
N ILE A 87 -11.21 8.55 1.68
CA ILE A 87 -11.52 7.33 0.94
C ILE A 87 -12.85 7.56 0.21
N PRO A 88 -12.88 7.55 -1.15
CA PRO A 88 -14.10 7.81 -1.89
C PRO A 88 -15.14 6.71 -1.59
N LEU A 89 -16.41 7.10 -1.49
CA LEU A 89 -17.54 6.18 -1.28
C LEU A 89 -17.88 5.40 -2.57
N GLY A 90 -16.90 4.69 -3.10
CA GLY A 90 -17.01 3.87 -4.30
C GLY A 90 -15.82 2.93 -4.44
N LEU A 91 -16.00 1.85 -5.20
CA LEU A 91 -14.87 1.01 -5.57
C LEU A 91 -13.99 1.74 -6.59
N PRO A 92 -12.65 1.65 -6.47
CA PRO A 92 -11.78 2.03 -7.57
C PRO A 92 -12.08 1.16 -8.79
N PRO A 93 -11.74 1.61 -10.01
CA PRO A 93 -11.90 0.81 -11.22
C PRO A 93 -11.30 -0.58 -11.04
N PHE A 94 -12.10 -1.61 -11.33
CA PHE A 94 -11.65 -3.00 -11.22
C PHE A 94 -10.43 -3.21 -12.11
N ARG A 95 -9.38 -3.78 -11.53
CA ARG A 95 -8.20 -4.24 -12.25
C ARG A 95 -8.30 -5.76 -12.40
N GLU A 96 -7.62 -6.28 -13.42
CA GLU A 96 -7.50 -7.73 -13.60
C GLU A 96 -6.90 -8.36 -12.33
N VAL A 97 -7.64 -9.31 -11.76
CA VAL A 97 -7.26 -9.98 -10.51
C VAL A 97 -6.27 -11.08 -10.85
N ASN A 98 -4.97 -10.80 -10.71
CA ASN A 98 -3.91 -11.78 -10.98
C ASN A 98 -3.67 -12.79 -9.85
N HIS A 99 -4.57 -12.87 -8.86
CA HIS A 99 -4.43 -13.78 -7.73
C HIS A 99 -5.67 -14.66 -7.57
N GLU A 100 -5.47 -15.96 -7.70
CA GLU A 100 -6.48 -16.98 -7.39
C GLU A 100 -6.13 -17.60 -6.02
N ILE A 101 -7.11 -17.66 -5.11
CA ILE A 101 -6.93 -18.34 -3.82
C ILE A 101 -7.23 -19.82 -4.04
N LYS A 102 -6.19 -20.63 -4.25
CA LYS A 102 -6.34 -22.08 -4.40
C LYS A 102 -6.64 -22.72 -3.05
N LEU A 103 -7.76 -23.43 -2.96
CA LEU A 103 -8.10 -24.21 -1.78
C LEU A 103 -7.23 -25.47 -1.72
N ILE A 104 -6.67 -25.77 -0.54
CA ILE A 104 -5.94 -27.03 -0.31
C ILE A 104 -6.90 -28.22 -0.43
N ASP A 105 -8.09 -28.08 0.17
CA ASP A 105 -9.17 -29.04 0.11
C ASP A 105 -10.50 -28.30 -0.11
N PRO A 106 -11.12 -28.41 -1.30
CA PRO A 106 -12.36 -27.71 -1.63
C PRO A 106 -13.58 -28.27 -0.89
N SER A 107 -13.50 -29.47 -0.32
CA SER A 107 -14.61 -30.11 0.41
C SER A 107 -14.53 -29.87 1.92
N LYS A 108 -13.48 -29.20 2.40
CA LYS A 108 -13.26 -28.97 3.83
C LYS A 108 -14.28 -27.96 4.39
N VAL A 109 -15.18 -28.44 5.23
CA VAL A 109 -16.12 -27.60 5.99
C VAL A 109 -15.53 -27.26 7.36
N ILE A 110 -15.14 -26.01 7.57
CA ILE A 110 -14.60 -25.52 8.84
C ILE A 110 -15.74 -25.24 9.83
N ARG A 111 -15.63 -25.75 11.06
CA ARG A 111 -16.57 -25.42 12.16
C ARG A 111 -16.09 -24.19 12.90
N TYR A 112 -16.89 -23.12 12.88
CA TYR A 112 -16.57 -21.87 13.59
C TYR A 112 -17.33 -21.78 14.91
N ARG A 113 -16.74 -21.13 15.91
CA ARG A 113 -17.47 -20.65 17.07
C ARG A 113 -18.08 -19.29 16.75
N THR A 114 -19.40 -19.17 16.87
CA THR A 114 -20.07 -17.87 16.68
C THR A 114 -19.70 -16.93 17.83
N LEU A 115 -19.04 -15.82 17.49
CA LEU A 115 -18.77 -14.74 18.43
C LEU A 115 -20.00 -13.85 18.56
N ARG A 116 -20.31 -13.42 19.78
CA ARG A 116 -21.36 -12.41 20.03
C ARG A 116 -20.72 -11.03 20.00
N CYS A 117 -21.34 -10.09 19.28
CA CYS A 117 -20.97 -8.69 19.35
C CYS A 117 -21.34 -8.15 20.76
N PRO A 118 -20.43 -7.46 21.46
CA PRO A 118 -20.78 -6.69 22.65
C PRO A 118 -21.85 -5.64 22.31
N GLU A 119 -22.82 -5.42 23.20
CA GLU A 119 -23.93 -4.50 22.92
C GLU A 119 -23.44 -3.06 22.71
N SER A 120 -22.39 -2.65 23.42
CA SER A 120 -21.76 -1.32 23.29
C SER A 120 -21.15 -1.03 21.92
N LEU A 121 -20.81 -2.07 21.13
CA LEU A 121 -20.19 -1.93 19.81
C LEU A 121 -21.16 -2.23 18.67
N LYS A 122 -22.41 -2.57 18.98
CA LYS A 122 -23.39 -3.02 17.98
C LYS A 122 -23.78 -1.92 17.01
N GLU A 123 -24.02 -0.70 17.50
CA GLU A 123 -24.34 0.45 16.64
C GLU A 123 -23.17 0.77 15.71
N GLN A 124 -21.95 0.85 16.24
CA GLN A 124 -20.74 1.10 15.44
C GLN A 124 -20.52 0.03 14.36
N LEU A 125 -20.83 -1.23 14.66
CA LEU A 125 -20.76 -2.32 13.69
C LEU A 125 -21.78 -2.12 12.57
N ILE A 126 -23.03 -1.80 12.90
CA ILE A 126 -24.11 -1.59 11.95
C ILE A 126 -23.77 -0.41 11.02
N ASP A 127 -23.31 0.70 11.57
CA ASP A 127 -22.93 1.88 10.79
C ASP A 127 -21.82 1.56 9.79
N LYS A 128 -20.80 0.80 10.22
CA LYS A 128 -19.71 0.37 9.35
C LYS A 128 -20.18 -0.57 8.23
N ILE A 129 -21.06 -1.52 8.55
CA ILE A 129 -21.66 -2.42 7.55
C ILE A 129 -22.44 -1.60 6.51
N ASN A 130 -23.29 -0.67 6.97
CA ASN A 130 -24.10 0.17 6.09
C ASN A 130 -23.23 1.07 5.21
N GLN A 131 -22.16 1.65 5.75
CA GLN A 131 -21.19 2.43 4.98
C GLN A 131 -20.58 1.58 3.86
N TYR A 132 -20.18 0.35 4.16
CA TYR A 132 -19.48 -0.52 3.20
C TYR A 132 -20.43 -1.05 2.11
N ILE A 133 -21.69 -1.33 2.47
CA ILE A 133 -22.73 -1.66 1.50
C ILE A 133 -23.02 -0.45 0.60
N THR A 134 -23.15 0.75 1.17
CA THR A 134 -23.41 1.98 0.42
C THR A 134 -22.28 2.31 -0.56
N ALA A 135 -21.02 2.14 -0.11
CA ALA A 135 -19.84 2.31 -0.95
C ALA A 135 -19.64 1.19 -1.99
N ARG A 136 -20.52 0.17 -2.00
CA ARG A 136 -20.45 -1.04 -2.85
C ARG A 136 -19.18 -1.86 -2.64
N TRP A 137 -18.52 -1.70 -1.49
CA TRP A 137 -17.38 -2.51 -1.10
C TRP A 137 -17.84 -3.90 -0.68
N TRP A 138 -19.00 -3.99 -0.03
CA TRP A 138 -19.62 -5.23 0.40
C TRP A 138 -20.95 -5.43 -0.33
N TRP A 139 -21.28 -6.69 -0.61
CA TRP A 139 -22.58 -7.12 -1.09
C TRP A 139 -23.07 -8.30 -0.26
N GLN A 140 -24.38 -8.41 -0.10
CA GLN A 140 -24.97 -9.57 0.54
C GLN A 140 -24.84 -10.78 -0.40
N THR A 141 -24.39 -11.90 0.14
CA THR A 141 -24.25 -13.17 -0.60
C THR A 141 -24.55 -14.35 0.30
N SER A 142 -25.06 -15.43 -0.29
CA SER A 142 -25.22 -16.72 0.38
C SER A 142 -23.99 -17.57 0.11
N THR A 143 -23.36 -18.07 1.17
CA THR A 143 -22.16 -18.90 1.09
C THR A 143 -22.33 -20.13 1.97
N GLN A 144 -21.63 -21.21 1.64
CA GLN A 144 -21.63 -22.41 2.49
C GLN A 144 -20.92 -22.15 3.83
N GLN A 145 -19.97 -21.22 3.84
CA GLN A 145 -19.14 -20.90 5.00
C GLN A 145 -18.84 -19.39 5.07
N ALA A 146 -18.91 -18.83 6.27
CA ALA A 146 -18.51 -17.46 6.55
C ALA A 146 -17.64 -17.41 7.83
N VAL A 147 -16.59 -16.60 7.78
CA VAL A 147 -15.70 -16.39 8.94
C VAL A 147 -16.37 -15.39 9.89
N PRO A 148 -16.42 -15.65 11.21
CA PRO A 148 -17.00 -14.71 12.16
C PRO A 148 -16.18 -13.42 12.24
N MET A 149 -16.87 -12.28 12.32
CA MET A 149 -16.22 -10.98 12.54
C MET A 149 -15.99 -10.72 14.03
N LEU A 150 -14.86 -10.12 14.36
CA LEU A 150 -14.51 -9.68 15.72
C LEU A 150 -14.60 -8.16 15.81
N CYS A 151 -15.41 -7.62 16.73
CA CYS A 151 -15.47 -6.19 16.99
C CYS A 151 -14.30 -5.75 17.87
N LEU A 152 -13.46 -4.86 17.36
CA LEU A 152 -12.35 -4.27 18.12
C LEU A 152 -12.67 -2.78 18.37
N PRO A 153 -12.62 -2.31 19.63
CA PRO A 153 -12.73 -0.88 19.92
C PRO A 153 -11.51 -0.15 19.33
N LYS A 154 -11.73 1.09 18.87
CA LYS A 154 -10.66 1.99 18.44
C LYS A 154 -9.82 2.48 19.62
#